data_AF-A0A0F7HJZ7-F1
#
_entry.id   AF-A0A0F7HJZ7-F1
#
_cell.length_a   1.000
_cell.length_b   1.000
_cell.length_c   1.000
_cell.angle_alpha   90.00
_cell.angle_beta   90.00
_cell.angle_gamma   90.00
#
_symmetry.space_group_name_H-M   'P 1'
#
loop_
_entity.id
_entity.type
_entity.pdbx_description
1 polymer ?
#
loop_
_entity_poly.entity_id
_entity_poly.type
_entity_poly.pdbx_seq_one_letter_code
_entity_poly.pdbx_strand_id
1 'polypeptide(L)'
;MKIALIAHDKKKDDLLKFIGLHLDFFKKHELFATGTTGMKIIEHTGLDVNRCKSGPLGGDQEIGAMVANGAIDTIIFFRDPLTAQPHEPDVSALLRLSDVYDVPLATNEGTASAVLHYLNYKDRA
;
A
#
# COMPACT_ATOMS: atom_id res chain seq x y z
N MET A 1 -0.09 -13.28 2.64
CA MET A 1 -0.91 -12.10 2.98
C MET A 1 -1.24 -11.30 1.72
N LYS A 2 -2.28 -10.48 1.79
CA LYS A 2 -2.75 -9.53 0.77
C LYS A 2 -2.33 -8.12 1.16
N ILE A 3 -1.42 -7.53 0.39
CA ILE A 3 -0.75 -6.26 0.72
C ILE A 3 -1.18 -5.17 -0.28
N ALA A 4 -1.76 -4.08 0.22
CA ALA A 4 -2.01 -2.89 -0.60
C ALA A 4 -0.80 -1.95 -0.61
N LEU A 5 -0.38 -1.51 -1.79
CA LEU A 5 0.77 -0.64 -2.04
C LEU A 5 0.30 0.65 -2.74
N ILE A 6 0.41 1.78 -2.03
CA ILE A 6 -0.11 3.08 -2.48
C ILE A 6 0.98 4.13 -2.29
N ALA A 7 1.10 5.07 -3.21
CA ALA A 7 1.98 6.22 -3.04
C ALA A 7 1.45 7.46 -3.75
N HIS A 8 1.53 8.62 -3.09
CA HIS A 8 1.40 9.91 -3.77
C HIS A 8 2.52 10.07 -4.81
N ASP A 9 2.32 10.90 -5.82
CA ASP A 9 3.24 10.99 -6.96
C ASP A 9 4.69 11.25 -6.57
N LYS A 10 4.94 12.18 -5.64
CA LYS A 10 6.29 12.49 -5.13
C LYS A 10 6.90 11.40 -4.26
N LYS A 11 6.15 10.35 -3.94
CA LYS A 11 6.55 9.24 -3.05
C LYS A 11 6.62 7.89 -3.75
N LYS A 12 6.29 7.82 -5.03
CA LYS A 12 6.36 6.58 -5.80
C LYS A 12 7.79 6.05 -5.88
N ASP A 13 8.77 6.92 -6.11
CA ASP A 13 10.15 6.48 -6.26
C ASP A 13 10.73 6.00 -4.91
N ASP A 14 10.35 6.65 -3.80
CA ASP A 14 10.65 6.19 -2.44
C ASP A 14 10.06 4.79 -2.19
N LEU A 15 8.80 4.56 -2.59
CA LEU A 15 8.14 3.25 -2.46
C LEU A 15 8.80 2.18 -3.32
N LEU A 16 9.18 2.49 -4.56
CA LEU A 16 9.87 1.54 -5.45
C LEU A 16 11.23 1.14 -4.88
N LYS A 17 11.99 2.10 -4.34
CA LYS A 17 13.26 1.83 -3.67
C LYS A 17 13.05 0.91 -2.47
N PHE A 18 12.04 1.20 -1.64
CA PHE A 18 11.69 0.37 -0.49
C PHE A 18 11.33 -1.06 -0.90
N ILE A 19 10.48 -1.23 -1.93
CA ILE A 19 10.12 -2.55 -2.46
C ILE A 19 11.35 -3.28 -3.00
N GLY A 20 12.22 -2.59 -3.72
CA GLY A 20 13.46 -3.17 -4.25
C GLY A 20 14.38 -3.71 -3.16
N LEU A 21 14.51 -3.01 -2.02
CA LEU A 21 15.27 -3.45 -0.86
C LEU A 21 14.66 -4.68 -0.16
N HIS A 22 13.36 -4.89 -0.32
CA HIS A 22 12.60 -5.97 0.32
C HIS A 22 11.94 -6.91 -0.69
N LEU A 23 12.55 -7.07 -1.87
CA LEU A 23 11.92 -7.74 -3.01
C LEU A 23 11.51 -9.18 -2.69
N ASP A 24 12.36 -9.93 -1.99
CA ASP A 24 12.09 -11.33 -1.62
C ASP A 24 10.95 -11.49 -0.61
N PHE A 25 10.64 -10.45 0.16
CA PHE A 25 9.45 -10.42 1.01
C PHE A 25 8.20 -10.26 0.15
N PHE A 26 8.16 -9.23 -0.70
CA PHE A 26 6.99 -8.92 -1.52
C PHE A 26 6.65 -10.04 -2.53
N LYS A 27 7.64 -10.79 -3.04
CA LYS A 27 7.42 -11.95 -3.92
C LYS A 27 6.58 -13.07 -3.30
N LYS A 28 6.46 -13.14 -1.97
CA LYS A 28 5.76 -14.22 -1.25
C LYS A 28 4.29 -13.87 -0.95
N HIS A 29 3.83 -12.71 -1.40
CA HIS A 29 2.54 -12.15 -1.01
C HIS A 29 1.74 -11.75 -2.23
N GLU A 30 0.41 -11.68 -2.06
CA GLU A 30 -0.48 -11.16 -3.09
C GLU A 30 -0.50 -9.64 -2.99
N LEU A 31 -0.15 -8.96 -4.07
CA LEU A 31 0.04 -7.51 -4.06
C LEU A 31 -1.11 -6.81 -4.78
N PHE A 32 -1.57 -5.72 -4.19
CA PHE A 32 -2.58 -4.82 -4.75
C PHE A 32 -1.99 -3.42 -4.80
N ALA A 33 -2.27 -2.66 -5.85
CA ALA A 33 -1.78 -1.28 -5.92
C ALA A 33 -2.70 -0.38 -6.76
N THR A 34 -2.73 0.90 -6.42
CA THR A 34 -3.48 1.89 -7.20
C THR A 34 -2.79 2.20 -8.53
N GLY A 35 -3.59 2.57 -9.52
CA GLY A 35 -3.28 2.73 -10.95
C GLY A 35 -1.80 2.84 -11.33
N THR A 36 -1.21 4.02 -11.16
CA THR A 36 0.17 4.32 -11.60
C THR A 36 1.24 3.74 -10.68
N THR A 37 0.95 3.55 -9.39
CA THR A 37 1.84 2.89 -8.44
C THR A 37 2.10 1.45 -8.85
N GLY A 38 1.02 0.68 -9.09
CA GLY A 38 1.13 -0.73 -9.50
C GLY A 38 1.84 -0.91 -10.84
N MET A 39 1.55 -0.04 -11.81
CA MET A 39 2.25 -0.03 -13.10
C MET A 39 3.76 0.13 -12.92
N LYS A 40 4.20 1.15 -12.16
CA LYS A 40 5.62 1.37 -11.92
C LYS A 40 6.27 0.18 -11.18
N ILE A 41 5.58 -0.43 -10.21
CA ILE A 41 6.11 -1.59 -9.47
C ILE A 41 6.37 -2.75 -10.44
N ILE A 42 5.41 -3.10 -11.29
CA ILE A 42 5.54 -4.16 -12.29
C ILE A 42 6.73 -3.89 -13.21
N GLU A 43 6.81 -2.68 -13.77
CA GLU A 43 7.89 -2.29 -14.70
C GLU A 43 9.29 -2.37 -14.08
N HIS A 44 9.44 -1.98 -12.81
CA HIS A 44 10.75 -1.88 -12.16
C HIS A 44 11.21 -3.17 -11.47
N THR A 45 10.27 -4.04 -11.09
CA THR A 45 10.57 -5.19 -10.22
C THR A 45 10.16 -6.54 -10.81
N GLY A 46 9.28 -6.54 -11.81
CA GLY A 46 8.68 -7.77 -12.36
C GLY A 46 7.74 -8.50 -11.41
N LEU A 47 7.35 -7.88 -10.28
CA LEU A 47 6.34 -8.42 -9.38
C LEU A 47 4.97 -8.45 -10.05
N ASP A 48 4.19 -9.49 -9.76
CA ASP A 48 2.78 -9.53 -10.12
C ASP A 48 1.96 -8.69 -9.13
N VAL A 49 1.15 -7.77 -9.65
CA VAL A 49 0.41 -6.79 -8.86
C VAL A 49 -0.99 -6.59 -9.44
N ASN A 50 -2.00 -6.86 -8.63
CA ASN A 50 -3.39 -6.55 -8.94
C ASN A 50 -3.60 -5.04 -8.93
N ARG A 51 -3.93 -4.47 -10.08
CA ARG A 51 -4.08 -3.01 -10.23
C ARG A 51 -5.52 -2.56 -10.03
N CYS A 52 -5.72 -1.68 -9.06
CA CYS A 52 -6.93 -0.89 -8.88
C CYS A 52 -6.88 0.37 -9.75
N LYS A 53 -7.96 1.17 -9.73
CA LYS A 53 -7.94 2.53 -10.30
C LYS A 53 -6.89 3.41 -9.63
N SER A 54 -6.58 4.56 -10.23
CA SER A 54 -5.77 5.56 -9.55
C SER A 54 -6.54 6.14 -8.35
N GLY A 55 -5.82 6.58 -7.31
CA GLY A 55 -6.43 7.18 -6.11
C GLY A 55 -7.48 8.25 -6.44
N PRO A 56 -7.14 9.29 -7.23
CA PRO A 56 -8.09 10.33 -7.65
C PRO A 56 -9.33 9.85 -8.42
N LEU A 57 -9.29 8.64 -8.99
CA LEU A 57 -10.40 8.05 -9.75
C LEU A 57 -11.12 6.94 -8.98
N GLY A 58 -10.96 6.91 -7.65
CA GLY A 58 -11.65 5.99 -6.73
C GLY A 58 -10.85 4.75 -6.33
N GLY A 59 -9.56 4.66 -6.70
CA GLY A 59 -8.71 3.53 -6.32
C GLY A 59 -8.55 3.37 -4.80
N ASP A 60 -8.54 4.47 -4.05
CA ASP A 60 -8.43 4.43 -2.59
C ASP A 60 -9.72 3.87 -1.96
N GLN A 61 -10.88 4.15 -2.57
CA GLN A 61 -12.16 3.57 -2.15
C GLN A 61 -12.28 2.10 -2.53
N GLU A 62 -11.74 1.67 -3.67
CA GLU A 62 -11.65 0.26 -4.03
C GLU A 62 -10.85 -0.51 -2.97
N ILE A 63 -9.66 -0.01 -2.59
CA ILE A 63 -8.87 -0.62 -1.51
C ILE A 63 -9.62 -0.55 -0.17
N GLY A 64 -10.28 0.56 0.15
CA GLY A 64 -11.09 0.70 1.36
C GLY A 64 -12.23 -0.32 1.44
N ALA A 65 -12.88 -0.60 0.32
CA ALA A 65 -13.89 -1.66 0.25
C ALA A 65 -13.26 -3.04 0.49
N MET A 66 -12.07 -3.30 -0.04
CA MET A 66 -11.36 -4.56 0.21
C MET A 66 -10.95 -4.71 1.68
N VAL A 67 -10.52 -3.63 2.35
CA VAL A 67 -10.27 -3.60 3.80
C VAL A 67 -11.52 -3.99 4.56
N ALA A 68 -12.66 -3.34 4.28
CA ALA A 68 -13.92 -3.61 4.98
C ALA A 68 -14.45 -5.04 4.79
N ASN A 69 -14.06 -5.71 3.70
CA ASN A 69 -14.43 -7.10 3.40
C ASN A 69 -13.36 -8.12 3.83
N GLY A 70 -12.32 -7.71 4.57
CA GLY A 70 -11.25 -8.61 5.00
C GLY A 70 -10.39 -9.16 3.84
N ALA A 71 -10.35 -8.43 2.73
CA ALA A 71 -9.59 -8.81 1.53
C ALA A 71 -8.21 -8.12 1.44
N ILE A 72 -7.83 -7.32 2.43
CA ILE A 72 -6.50 -6.72 2.58
C ILE A 72 -6.03 -6.95 4.02
N ASP A 73 -4.83 -7.52 4.17
CA ASP A 73 -4.23 -7.83 5.46
C ASP A 73 -3.35 -6.68 5.99
N THR A 74 -2.83 -5.82 5.10
CA THR A 74 -1.98 -4.68 5.46
C THR A 74 -1.90 -3.66 4.33
N ILE A 75 -1.58 -2.41 4.67
CA ILE A 75 -1.41 -1.30 3.74
C ILE A 75 -0.07 -0.62 3.93
N ILE A 76 0.68 -0.46 2.85
CA ILE A 76 1.84 0.45 2.77
C ILE A 76 1.44 1.62 1.89
N PHE A 77 1.21 2.79 2.50
CA PHE A 77 0.79 4.00 1.82
C PHE A 77 1.80 5.14 2.02
N PHE A 78 2.76 5.30 1.11
CA PHE A 78 3.70 6.42 1.21
C PHE A 78 3.03 7.74 0.80
N ARG A 79 2.69 8.53 1.82
CA ARG A 79 2.00 9.81 1.66
C ARG A 79 3.00 10.95 1.50
N ASP A 80 2.65 11.90 0.65
CA ASP A 80 3.28 13.23 0.60
C ASP A 80 2.55 14.17 1.56
N PRO A 81 3.15 14.54 2.71
CA PRO A 81 2.51 15.41 3.68
C PRO A 81 2.62 16.91 3.33
N LEU A 82 3.37 17.27 2.29
CA LEU A 82 3.67 18.66 1.94
C LEU A 82 2.90 19.16 0.72
N THR A 83 2.17 18.28 0.04
CA THR A 83 1.35 18.63 -1.13
C THR A 83 -0.10 18.28 -0.87
N ALA A 84 -0.99 19.27 -0.99
CA ALA A 84 -2.43 19.05 -0.90
C ALA A 84 -2.89 18.09 -2.02
N GLN A 85 -3.59 17.02 -1.65
CA GLN A 85 -4.18 16.11 -2.64
C GLN A 85 -5.64 16.49 -2.93
N PRO A 86 -6.09 16.44 -4.19
CA PRO A 86 -7.50 16.67 -4.51
C PRO A 86 -8.43 15.59 -3.94
N HIS A 87 -7.88 14.44 -3.55
CA HIS A 87 -8.57 13.28 -3.01
C HIS A 87 -8.23 13.02 -1.53
N GLU A 88 -7.83 14.05 -0.76
CA GLU A 88 -7.61 13.93 0.70
C GLU A 88 -8.79 13.33 1.49
N PRO A 89 -10.07 13.57 1.14
CA PRO A 89 -11.19 12.89 1.81
C PRO A 89 -11.12 11.36 1.67
N ASP A 90 -10.72 10.87 0.49
CA ASP A 90 -10.61 9.44 0.21
C ASP A 90 -9.44 8.82 0.98
N VAL A 91 -8.30 9.53 1.06
CA VAL A 91 -7.15 9.15 1.89
C VAL A 91 -7.57 9.02 3.36
N SER A 92 -8.28 10.02 3.87
CA SER A 92 -8.77 10.04 5.26
C SER A 92 -9.76 8.92 5.55
N ALA A 93 -10.64 8.62 4.59
CA ALA A 93 -11.58 7.50 4.70
C ALA A 93 -10.86 6.15 4.76
N LEU A 94 -9.81 5.96 3.96
CA LEU A 94 -9.01 4.73 3.97
C LEU A 94 -8.28 4.55 5.31
N LEU A 95 -7.62 5.60 5.82
CA LEU A 95 -6.97 5.60 7.15
C LEU A 95 -7.97 5.18 8.24
N ARG A 96 -9.14 5.83 8.27
CA ARG A 96 -10.19 5.51 9.24
C ARG A 96 -10.68 4.06 9.11
N LEU A 97 -10.79 3.52 7.90
CA LEU A 97 -11.17 2.12 7.70
C LEU A 97 -10.08 1.18 8.24
N SER A 98 -8.80 1.47 8.02
CA SER A 98 -7.72 0.67 8.60
C SER A 98 -7.81 0.61 10.13
N ASP A 99 -8.10 1.74 10.79
CA ASP A 99 -8.29 1.78 12.24
C ASP A 99 -9.50 0.96 12.71
N VAL A 100 -10.63 1.01 11.98
CA VAL A 100 -11.85 0.28 12.35
C VAL A 100 -11.68 -1.24 12.26
N TYR A 101 -10.91 -1.72 11.29
CA TYR A 101 -10.74 -3.14 11.02
C TYR A 101 -9.40 -3.69 11.54
N ASP A 102 -8.67 -2.91 12.36
CA ASP A 102 -7.35 -3.26 12.90
C ASP A 102 -6.34 -3.73 11.82
N VAL A 103 -6.41 -3.12 10.63
CA VAL A 103 -5.50 -3.44 9.52
C VAL A 103 -4.21 -2.63 9.67
N PRO A 104 -3.03 -3.27 9.85
CA PRO A 104 -1.77 -2.55 9.95
C PRO A 104 -1.53 -1.67 8.72
N LEU A 105 -1.35 -0.38 8.98
CA LEU A 105 -1.16 0.63 7.95
C LEU A 105 0.12 1.44 8.23
N ALA A 106 1.00 1.50 7.24
CA ALA A 106 2.22 2.29 7.28
C ALA A 106 2.13 3.49 6.33
N THR A 107 2.28 4.71 6.85
CA THR A 107 2.19 5.93 6.04
C THR A 107 3.52 6.49 5.55
N ASN A 108 4.63 5.86 5.94
CA ASN A 108 6.00 6.26 5.64
C ASN A 108 6.94 5.03 5.71
N GLU A 109 8.19 5.22 5.26
CA GLU A 109 9.20 4.16 5.20
C GLU A 109 9.50 3.53 6.57
N GLY A 110 9.74 4.34 7.61
CA GLY A 110 10.07 3.82 8.94
C GLY A 110 8.98 2.92 9.52
N THR A 111 7.72 3.31 9.35
CA THR A 111 6.56 2.50 9.77
C THR A 111 6.42 1.26 8.90
N ALA A 112 6.70 1.37 7.59
CA ALA A 112 6.64 0.24 6.69
C ALA A 112 7.69 -0.83 7.03
N SER A 113 8.92 -0.44 7.38
CA SER A 113 9.93 -1.37 7.89
C SER A 113 9.46 -2.08 9.16
N ALA A 114 8.85 -1.36 10.11
CA ALA A 114 8.31 -1.94 11.34
C ALA A 114 7.16 -2.92 11.05
N VAL A 115 6.24 -2.56 10.14
CA VAL A 115 5.15 -3.43 9.70
C VAL A 115 5.70 -4.68 9.02
N LEU A 116 6.63 -4.57 8.07
CA LEU A 116 7.27 -5.72 7.41
C LEU A 116 7.93 -6.66 8.43
N HIS A 117 8.59 -6.11 9.45
CA HIS A 117 9.17 -6.91 10.53
C HIS A 117 8.09 -7.67 11.32
N TYR A 118 6.99 -7.01 11.69
CA TYR A 118 5.84 -7.65 12.34
C TYR A 118 5.21 -8.76 11.49
N LEU A 119 5.02 -8.53 10.19
CA LEU A 119 4.44 -9.50 9.27
C LEU A 119 5.35 -10.73 9.09
N ASN A 120 6.67 -10.52 8.96
CA ASN A 120 7.63 -11.63 8.92
C ASN A 120 7.63 -12.47 10.20
N TYR A 121 7.37 -11.87 11.36
CA TYR A 121 7.22 -12.59 12.61
C TYR A 121 5.93 -13.43 12.61
N LYS A 122 4.80 -12.85 12.16
CA LYS A 122 3.52 -13.55 12.06
C LYS A 122 3.57 -14.76 11.11
N ASP A 123 4.26 -14.65 9.98
CA ASP A 123 4.39 -15.77 9.02
C ASP A 123 5.18 -16.98 9.58
N ARG A 124 5.92 -16.80 10.68
CA ARG A 124 6.71 -17.86 11.33
C ARG A 124 6.00 -18.51 12.52
N ALA A 125 4.91 -17.92 12.99
CA ALA A 125 4.12 -18.38 14.14
C ALA A 125 2.97 -19.27 13.67
#